data_AF-A0A9D9UY84-F1
#
_entry.id   AF-A0A9D9UY84-F1
#
_cell.length_a   1.000
_cell.length_b   1.000
_cell.length_c   1.000
_cell.angle_alpha   90.00
_cell.angle_beta   90.00
_cell.angle_gamma   90.00
#
_symmetry.space_group_name_H-M   'P 1'
#
loop_
_entity.id
_entity.type
_entity.pdbx_description
1 polymer ?
#
loop_
_entity_poly.entity_id
_entity_poly.type
_entity_poly.pdbx_seq_one_letter_code
_entity_poly.pdbx_strand_id
1 'polypeptide(L)'
;MTEEINILLKFNKELHDLVYSKLQLDITDGDNKAFFTAFAMGKAFKTYEAIGLLCRSGYGEDAFMLARTLFELMVTTAYILQDTTEDRLTRYVNHDWVIRKQMYNYIASDEALLAGLNKEIESSNNPDTVAEVEAEYKKVMEKYKYQNGTWSDKKIDGMSESIGRLDMYKTVYKLQCTLSHTNARSMNEYMSVTEEETILNIGPNWDLVKNTLVIAFDCFFHITQEANNKFGWA
;
A
#
# COMPACT_ATOMS: atom_id res chain seq x y z
N MET A 1 4.79 6.22 -27.44
CA MET A 1 4.10 7.05 -26.43
C MET A 1 3.12 7.98 -27.13
N THR A 2 1.86 7.99 -26.70
CA THR A 2 0.76 8.77 -27.32
C THR A 2 0.64 10.16 -26.69
N GLU A 3 -0.07 11.08 -27.35
CA GLU A 3 -0.39 12.41 -26.82
C GLU A 3 -1.19 12.32 -25.50
N GLU A 4 -2.15 11.40 -25.41
CA GLU A 4 -2.92 11.16 -24.19
C GLU A 4 -2.04 10.79 -22.99
N ILE A 5 -1.04 9.92 -23.19
CA ILE A 5 -0.11 9.53 -22.13
C ILE A 5 0.72 10.73 -21.67
N ASN A 6 1.17 11.60 -22.60
CA ASN A 6 1.89 12.81 -22.24
C ASN A 6 1.04 13.76 -21.38
N ILE A 7 -0.25 13.91 -21.72
CA ILE A 7 -1.19 14.72 -20.92
C ILE A 7 -1.34 14.14 -19.52
N LEU A 8 -1.55 12.82 -19.40
CA LEU A 8 -1.71 12.16 -18.10
C LEU A 8 -0.45 12.24 -17.24
N LEU A 9 0.74 12.08 -17.84
CA LEU A 9 2.01 12.25 -17.17
C LEU A 9 2.18 13.68 -16.62
N LYS A 10 1.79 14.68 -17.42
CA LYS A 10 1.80 16.08 -16.99
C LYS A 10 0.86 16.32 -15.81
N PHE A 11 -0.38 15.86 -15.90
CA PHE A 11 -1.37 15.97 -14.80
C PHE A 11 -0.87 15.29 -13.52
N ASN A 12 -0.31 14.08 -13.64
CA ASN A 12 0.20 13.35 -12.50
C ASN A 12 1.36 14.12 -11.84
N LYS A 13 2.25 14.71 -12.65
CA LYS A 13 3.35 15.55 -12.18
C LYS A 13 2.86 16.83 -11.50
N GLU A 14 1.85 17.50 -12.04
CA GLU A 14 1.29 18.70 -11.43
C GLU A 14 0.71 18.42 -10.04
N LEU A 15 -0.03 17.32 -9.87
CA LEU A 15 -0.51 16.89 -8.55
C LEU A 15 0.65 16.54 -7.61
N HIS A 16 1.66 15.81 -8.09
CA HIS A 16 2.85 15.49 -7.30
C HIS A 16 3.55 16.75 -6.78
N ASP A 17 3.82 17.72 -7.66
CA ASP A 17 4.53 18.94 -7.32
C ASP A 17 3.70 19.82 -6.36
N LEU A 18 2.38 19.86 -6.54
CA LEU A 18 1.47 20.52 -5.61
C LEU A 18 1.57 19.92 -4.21
N VAL A 19 1.50 18.59 -4.08
CA VAL A 19 1.59 17.92 -2.77
C VAL A 19 2.98 18.07 -2.16
N TYR A 20 4.03 17.98 -2.97
CA TYR A 20 5.41 18.20 -2.50
C TYR A 20 5.59 19.56 -1.84
N SER A 21 5.00 20.61 -2.40
CA SER A 21 5.05 21.96 -1.83
C SER A 21 4.38 22.08 -0.45
N LYS A 22 3.50 21.14 -0.10
CA LYS A 22 2.76 21.09 1.17
C LYS A 22 3.37 20.13 2.19
N LEU A 23 4.22 19.20 1.75
CA LEU A 23 4.81 18.13 2.56
C LEU A 23 5.89 18.60 3.55
N GLN A 24 6.26 19.88 3.58
CA GLN A 24 7.11 20.46 4.62
C GLN A 24 6.31 20.65 5.93
N LEU A 25 5.89 19.55 6.55
CA LEU A 25 5.23 19.57 7.84
C LEU A 25 6.19 19.12 8.95
N ASP A 26 6.52 20.05 9.84
CA ASP A 26 6.98 19.71 11.18
C ASP A 26 5.75 19.25 11.99
N ILE A 27 5.51 17.94 12.02
CA ILE A 27 4.43 17.36 12.83
C ILE A 27 4.94 17.27 14.26
N THR A 28 4.88 18.37 14.98
CA THR A 28 5.37 18.46 16.36
C THR A 28 4.26 18.18 17.39
N ASP A 29 2.99 18.41 17.06
CA ASP A 29 1.85 18.31 17.99
C ASP A 29 0.55 17.77 17.33
N GLY A 30 0.55 16.50 16.91
CA GLY A 30 -0.61 15.84 16.31
C GLY A 30 -1.26 14.78 17.20
N ASP A 31 -2.56 14.52 17.03
CA ASP A 31 -3.18 13.29 17.55
C ASP A 31 -2.67 12.05 16.77
N ASN A 32 -2.98 10.84 17.26
CA ASN A 32 -2.52 9.60 16.63
C ASN A 32 -2.93 9.50 15.15
N LYS A 33 -4.11 9.99 14.79
CA LYS A 33 -4.59 10.03 13.40
C LYS A 33 -3.81 11.03 12.54
N ALA A 34 -3.36 12.14 13.09
CA ALA A 34 -2.48 13.07 12.40
C ALA A 34 -1.15 12.39 12.03
N PHE A 35 -0.53 11.68 12.97
CA PHE A 35 0.67 10.89 12.70
C PHE A 35 0.43 9.79 11.66
N PHE A 36 -0.66 9.04 11.78
CA PHE A 36 -1.02 8.02 10.79
C PHE A 36 -1.25 8.61 9.40
N THR A 37 -1.93 9.75 9.31
CA THR A 37 -2.20 10.44 8.04
C THR A 37 -0.91 10.90 7.38
N ALA A 38 0.04 11.41 8.17
CA ALA A 38 1.35 11.78 7.67
C ALA A 38 2.18 10.60 7.17
N PHE A 39 2.17 9.49 7.92
CA PHE A 39 2.76 8.23 7.48
C PHE A 39 2.16 7.76 6.14
N ALA A 40 0.83 7.73 6.05
CA ALA A 40 0.12 7.35 4.84
C ALA A 40 0.49 8.27 3.67
N MET A 41 0.56 9.58 3.91
CA MET A 41 0.95 10.56 2.90
C MET A 41 2.38 10.35 2.41
N GLY A 42 3.34 10.17 3.32
CA GLY A 42 4.73 9.92 2.96
C GLY A 42 4.93 8.63 2.15
N LYS A 43 4.22 7.55 2.53
CA LYS A 43 4.21 6.29 1.77
C LYS A 43 3.56 6.45 0.40
N ALA A 44 2.41 7.13 0.33
CA ALA A 44 1.69 7.39 -0.89
C ALA A 44 2.53 8.23 -1.87
N PHE A 45 3.18 9.29 -1.38
CA PHE A 45 4.03 10.19 -2.18
C PHE A 45 5.15 9.43 -2.88
N LYS A 46 5.93 8.64 -2.12
CA LYS A 46 7.02 7.82 -2.69
C LYS A 46 6.52 6.79 -3.69
N THR A 47 5.38 6.16 -3.40
CA THR A 47 4.79 5.14 -4.28
C THR A 47 4.30 5.77 -5.59
N TYR A 48 3.64 6.92 -5.50
CA TYR A 48 3.15 7.67 -6.64
C TYR A 48 4.28 8.21 -7.54
N GLU A 49 5.36 8.70 -6.93
CA GLU A 49 6.57 9.10 -7.65
C GLU A 49 7.20 7.92 -8.42
N ALA A 50 7.32 6.75 -7.76
CA ALA A 50 7.84 5.54 -8.37
C ALA A 50 6.98 5.07 -9.56
N ILE A 51 5.66 5.10 -9.42
CA ILE A 51 4.71 4.83 -10.52
C ILE A 51 4.98 5.77 -11.71
N GLY A 52 5.12 7.07 -11.44
CA GLY A 52 5.41 8.06 -12.49
C GLY A 52 6.73 7.79 -13.23
N LEU A 53 7.78 7.37 -12.51
CA LEU A 53 9.07 7.00 -13.11
C LEU A 53 8.97 5.79 -14.04
N LEU A 54 8.26 4.75 -13.61
CA LEU A 54 8.03 3.54 -14.40
C LEU A 54 7.17 3.84 -15.63
N CYS A 55 6.07 4.57 -15.45
CA CYS A 55 5.17 4.96 -16.55
C CYS A 55 5.90 5.81 -17.62
N ARG A 56 6.79 6.74 -17.23
CA ARG A 56 7.61 7.52 -18.18
C ARG A 56 8.56 6.65 -19.01
N SER A 57 8.91 5.48 -18.50
CA SER A 57 9.83 4.55 -19.14
C SER A 57 9.09 3.42 -19.89
N GLY A 58 7.75 3.45 -19.92
CA GLY A 58 6.92 2.43 -20.55
C GLY A 58 6.87 1.11 -19.77
N TYR A 59 7.00 1.13 -18.44
CA TYR A 59 6.80 -0.07 -17.60
C TYR A 59 5.41 0.00 -16.95
N GLY A 60 4.36 -0.09 -17.77
CA GLY A 60 2.98 0.08 -17.34
C GLY A 60 2.51 -1.01 -16.37
N GLU A 61 2.94 -2.25 -16.59
CA GLU A 61 2.63 -3.45 -15.84
C GLU A 61 3.17 -3.38 -14.40
N ASP A 62 4.47 -3.08 -14.26
CA ASP A 62 5.11 -2.90 -12.95
C ASP A 62 4.51 -1.75 -12.17
N ALA A 63 4.27 -0.63 -12.87
CA ALA A 63 3.62 0.52 -12.28
C ALA A 63 2.17 0.21 -11.86
N PHE A 64 1.45 -0.64 -12.61
CA PHE A 64 0.10 -1.07 -12.27
C PHE A 64 0.07 -1.95 -11.02
N MET A 65 1.08 -2.80 -10.83
CA MET A 65 1.27 -3.57 -9.60
C MET A 65 1.53 -2.65 -8.40
N LEU A 66 2.36 -1.61 -8.54
CA LEU A 66 2.55 -0.61 -7.48
C LEU A 66 1.28 0.20 -7.19
N ALA A 67 0.48 0.50 -8.22
CA ALA A 67 -0.79 1.21 -8.05
C ALA A 67 -1.79 0.42 -7.18
N ARG A 68 -1.65 -0.91 -7.08
CA ARG A 68 -2.41 -1.74 -6.12
C ARG A 68 -2.09 -1.37 -4.68
N THR A 69 -0.80 -1.21 -4.35
CA THR A 69 -0.37 -0.80 -3.01
C THR A 69 -0.93 0.57 -2.65
N LEU A 70 -1.00 1.48 -3.62
CA LEU A 70 -1.60 2.79 -3.43
C LEU A 70 -3.11 2.72 -3.20
N PHE A 71 -3.82 1.84 -3.92
CA PHE A 71 -5.23 1.56 -3.67
C PHE A 71 -5.48 0.99 -2.26
N GLU A 72 -4.72 -0.03 -1.84
CA GLU A 72 -4.86 -0.62 -0.50
C GLU A 72 -4.58 0.41 0.60
N LEU A 73 -3.61 1.30 0.38
CA LEU A 73 -3.31 2.42 1.26
C LEU A 73 -4.46 3.43 1.31
N MET A 74 -5.04 3.81 0.17
CA MET A 74 -6.20 4.69 0.09
C MET A 74 -7.37 4.10 0.88
N VAL A 75 -7.70 2.82 0.65
CA VAL A 75 -8.80 2.15 1.35
C VAL A 75 -8.56 2.11 2.85
N THR A 76 -7.36 1.71 3.27
CA THR A 76 -6.99 1.64 4.69
C THR A 76 -7.06 3.03 5.34
N THR A 77 -6.53 4.05 4.66
CA THR A 77 -6.49 5.42 5.18
C THR A 77 -7.88 5.99 5.37
N ALA A 78 -8.70 5.97 4.31
CA ALA A 78 -10.07 6.47 4.38
C ALA A 78 -10.91 5.68 5.39
N TYR A 79 -10.76 4.34 5.46
CA TYR A 79 -11.51 3.53 6.42
C TYR A 79 -11.13 3.84 7.87
N ILE A 80 -9.85 4.08 8.17
CA ILE A 80 -9.40 4.47 9.50
C ILE A 80 -9.88 5.89 9.85
N LEU A 81 -9.77 6.84 8.92
CA LEU A 81 -10.07 8.25 9.19
C LEU A 81 -11.58 8.57 9.22
N GLN A 82 -12.42 7.76 8.56
CA GLN A 82 -13.88 7.83 8.68
C GLN A 82 -14.37 7.48 10.09
N ASP A 83 -13.59 6.72 10.87
CA ASP A 83 -13.92 6.44 12.27
C ASP A 83 -13.82 7.73 13.09
N THR A 84 -14.85 8.00 13.90
CA THR A 84 -14.84 9.17 14.80
C THR A 84 -14.12 8.88 16.11
N THR A 85 -13.89 7.61 16.45
CA THR A 85 -13.09 7.18 17.61
C THR A 85 -11.68 6.76 17.19
N GLU A 86 -10.81 6.41 18.14
CA GLU A 86 -9.47 5.88 17.86
C GLU A 86 -9.47 4.35 17.64
N ASP A 87 -10.63 3.70 17.59
CA ASP A 87 -10.71 2.24 17.65
C ASP A 87 -10.11 1.57 16.41
N ARG A 88 -10.43 2.04 15.20
CA ARG A 88 -9.86 1.47 13.96
C ARG A 88 -8.35 1.67 13.88
N LEU A 89 -7.86 2.86 14.22
CA LEU A 89 -6.42 3.14 14.22
C LEU A 89 -5.70 2.29 15.27
N THR A 90 -6.24 2.23 16.49
CA THR A 90 -5.66 1.45 17.58
C THR A 90 -5.65 -0.04 17.23
N ARG A 91 -6.70 -0.56 16.58
CA ARG A 91 -6.75 -1.93 16.06
C ARG A 91 -5.71 -2.14 14.96
N TYR A 92 -5.58 -1.21 14.01
CA TYR A 92 -4.57 -1.28 12.94
C TYR A 92 -3.15 -1.39 13.51
N VAL A 93 -2.78 -0.51 14.44
CA VAL A 93 -1.44 -0.52 15.07
C VAL A 93 -1.22 -1.79 15.87
N ASN A 94 -2.20 -2.24 16.66
CA ASN A 94 -2.08 -3.44 17.49
C ASN A 94 -1.95 -4.74 16.68
N HIS A 95 -2.31 -4.74 15.40
CA HIS A 95 -2.10 -5.92 14.55
C HIS A 95 -0.61 -6.19 14.28
N ASP A 96 0.27 -5.19 14.44
CA ASP A 96 1.72 -5.39 14.31
C ASP A 96 2.24 -6.48 15.26
N TRP A 97 1.71 -6.55 16.49
CA TRP A 97 2.06 -7.62 17.45
C TRP A 97 1.71 -9.02 16.96
N VAL A 98 0.65 -9.16 16.15
CA VAL A 98 0.28 -10.43 15.52
C VAL A 98 1.31 -10.81 14.45
N ILE A 99 1.73 -9.85 13.62
CA ILE A 99 2.74 -10.06 12.58
C ILE A 99 4.10 -10.40 13.21
N ARG A 100 4.54 -9.62 14.20
CA ARG A 100 5.79 -9.88 14.95
C ARG A 100 5.79 -11.28 15.55
N LYS A 101 4.68 -11.70 16.17
CA LYS A 101 4.56 -13.05 16.74
C LYS A 101 4.67 -14.14 15.67
N GLN A 102 4.06 -13.96 14.50
CA GLN A 102 4.17 -14.90 13.38
C GLN A 102 5.62 -15.01 12.87
N MET A 103 6.29 -13.87 12.66
CA MET A 103 7.69 -13.83 12.26
C MET A 103 8.58 -14.51 13.30
N TYR A 104 8.38 -14.19 14.58
CA TYR A 104 9.13 -14.79 15.67
C TYR A 104 8.93 -16.31 15.74
N ASN A 105 7.70 -16.80 15.62
CA ASN A 105 7.44 -18.25 15.62
C ASN A 105 8.18 -19.00 14.51
N TYR A 106 8.27 -18.37 13.33
CA TYR A 106 9.04 -18.93 12.22
C TYR A 106 10.54 -18.93 12.52
N ILE A 107 11.08 -17.79 12.97
CA ILE A 107 12.50 -17.67 13.35
C ILE A 107 12.86 -18.68 14.45
N ALA A 108 12.02 -18.82 15.47
CA ALA A 108 12.24 -19.75 16.57
C ALA A 108 12.13 -21.23 16.16
N SER A 109 11.58 -21.53 14.97
CA SER A 109 11.53 -22.89 14.42
C SER A 109 12.84 -23.32 13.76
N ASP A 110 13.81 -22.41 13.61
CA ASP A 110 15.12 -22.65 12.98
C ASP A 110 16.25 -22.11 13.87
N GLU A 111 17.17 -22.98 14.28
CA GLU A 111 18.26 -22.63 15.20
C GLU A 111 19.21 -21.56 14.62
N ALA A 112 19.46 -21.58 13.31
CA ALA A 112 20.36 -20.62 12.67
C ALA A 112 19.71 -19.24 12.59
N LEU A 113 18.42 -19.17 12.26
CA LEU A 113 17.67 -17.90 12.29
C LEU A 113 17.57 -17.35 13.71
N LEU A 114 17.30 -18.20 14.70
CA LEU A 114 17.22 -17.79 16.10
C LEU A 114 18.55 -17.23 16.62
N ALA A 115 19.67 -17.88 16.27
CA ALA A 115 21.00 -17.37 16.62
C ALA A 115 21.28 -16.00 15.96
N GLY A 116 20.85 -15.80 14.71
CA GLY A 116 20.94 -14.51 14.02
C GLY A 116 20.14 -13.41 14.70
N LEU A 117 18.88 -13.69 15.06
CA LEU A 117 18.01 -12.75 15.75
C LEU A 117 18.58 -12.35 17.13
N ASN A 118 19.07 -13.32 17.91
CA ASN A 118 19.64 -13.02 19.23
C ASN A 118 20.83 -12.07 19.13
N LYS A 119 21.68 -12.23 18.10
CA LYS A 119 22.81 -11.32 17.85
C LYS A 119 22.35 -9.91 17.44
N GLU A 120 21.27 -9.80 16.66
CA GLU A 120 20.67 -8.52 16.31
C GLU A 120 20.06 -7.83 17.54
N ILE A 121 19.37 -8.59 18.40
CA ILE A 121 18.82 -8.10 19.67
C ILE A 121 19.96 -7.57 20.56
N GLU A 122 21.04 -8.33 20.73
CA GLU A 122 22.18 -7.91 21.56
C GLU A 122 22.90 -6.64 21.04
N SER A 123 22.78 -6.35 19.74
CA SER A 123 23.43 -5.19 19.11
C SER A 123 22.51 -3.99 18.91
N SER A 124 21.21 -4.14 19.16
CA SER A 124 20.22 -3.08 19.04
C SER A 124 20.02 -2.34 20.36
N ASN A 125 19.86 -1.02 20.30
CA ASN A 125 19.61 -0.20 21.49
C ASN A 125 18.19 -0.37 22.06
N ASN A 126 17.26 -0.99 21.33
CA ASN A 126 15.89 -1.23 21.82
C ASN A 126 15.09 -2.27 21.00
N PRO A 127 15.49 -3.55 20.97
CA PRO A 127 14.67 -4.60 20.38
C PRO A 127 13.57 -5.05 21.35
N ASP A 128 12.34 -5.23 20.85
CA ASP A 128 11.31 -5.94 21.63
C ASP A 128 11.81 -7.36 21.93
N THR A 129 11.81 -7.75 23.19
CA THR A 129 12.15 -9.11 23.58
C THR A 129 11.05 -10.07 23.17
N VAL A 130 11.41 -11.36 23.03
CA VAL A 130 10.46 -12.45 22.77
C VAL A 130 9.30 -12.46 23.77
N ALA A 131 9.62 -12.23 25.05
CA ALA A 131 8.64 -12.24 26.13
C ALA A 131 7.65 -11.08 26.01
N GLU A 132 8.12 -9.89 25.61
CA GLU A 132 7.27 -8.72 25.36
C GLU A 132 6.33 -8.96 24.16
N VAL A 133 6.87 -9.47 23.05
CA VAL A 133 6.05 -9.82 21.87
C VAL A 133 4.97 -10.83 22.25
N GLU A 134 5.30 -11.86 23.04
CA GLU A 134 4.33 -12.86 23.51
C GLU A 134 3.26 -12.26 24.42
N ALA A 135 3.64 -11.36 25.33
CA ALA A 135 2.73 -10.71 26.26
C ALA A 135 1.76 -9.77 25.53
N GLU A 136 2.27 -8.93 24.63
CA GLU A 136 1.44 -8.02 23.84
C GLU A 136 0.55 -8.78 22.85
N TYR A 137 1.06 -9.82 22.19
CA TYR A 137 0.26 -10.71 21.34
C TYR A 137 -0.97 -11.26 22.09
N LYS A 138 -0.78 -11.79 23.32
CA LYS A 138 -1.88 -12.31 24.14
C LYS A 138 -2.94 -11.24 24.42
N LYS A 139 -2.50 -10.06 24.87
CA LYS A 139 -3.40 -8.92 25.16
C LYS A 139 -4.22 -8.52 23.94
N VAL A 140 -3.57 -8.33 22.78
CA VAL A 140 -4.28 -7.86 21.58
C VAL A 140 -5.20 -8.94 21.00
N MET A 141 -4.84 -10.22 21.10
CA MET A 141 -5.69 -11.33 20.65
C MET A 141 -6.92 -11.51 21.53
N GLU A 142 -6.79 -11.34 22.84
CA GLU A 142 -7.93 -11.35 23.76
C GLU A 142 -8.92 -10.24 23.43
N LYS A 143 -8.41 -9.02 23.17
CA LYS A 143 -9.23 -7.84 22.84
C LYS A 143 -9.89 -7.93 21.46
N TYR A 144 -9.12 -8.15 20.41
CA TYR A 144 -9.58 -7.96 19.02
C TYR A 144 -9.93 -9.24 18.28
N LYS A 145 -9.43 -10.39 18.77
CA LYS A 145 -9.67 -11.72 18.20
C LYS A 145 -9.40 -11.74 16.70
N TYR A 146 -8.23 -11.27 16.27
CA TYR A 146 -7.87 -11.22 14.85
C TYR A 146 -8.02 -12.58 14.19
N GLN A 147 -8.52 -12.59 12.95
CA GLN A 147 -8.73 -13.79 12.16
C GLN A 147 -8.19 -13.58 10.74
N ASN A 148 -7.83 -14.67 10.07
CA ASN A 148 -7.46 -14.68 8.65
C ASN A 148 -6.30 -13.73 8.27
N GLY A 149 -5.45 -13.36 9.23
CA GLY A 149 -4.31 -12.46 9.01
C GLY A 149 -4.68 -11.02 8.64
N THR A 150 -5.92 -10.58 8.89
CA THR A 150 -6.37 -9.21 8.62
C THR A 150 -6.45 -8.38 9.90
N TRP A 151 -6.00 -7.13 9.84
CA TRP A 151 -6.10 -6.19 10.96
C TRP A 151 -7.54 -5.73 11.20
N SER A 152 -8.33 -5.53 10.14
CA SER A 152 -9.70 -5.06 10.25
C SER A 152 -10.67 -6.21 10.57
N ASP A 153 -11.81 -5.85 11.15
CA ASP A 153 -13.02 -6.67 11.24
C ASP A 153 -13.68 -6.96 9.87
N LYS A 154 -13.28 -6.21 8.84
CA LYS A 154 -13.70 -6.37 7.45
C LYS A 154 -12.53 -6.80 6.57
N LYS A 155 -12.84 -7.56 5.53
CA LYS A 155 -11.94 -7.75 4.40
C LYS A 155 -11.87 -6.46 3.58
N ILE A 156 -10.86 -6.36 2.72
CA ILE A 156 -10.61 -5.17 1.88
C ILE A 156 -11.81 -4.77 1.02
N ASP A 157 -12.65 -5.72 0.59
CA ASP A 157 -13.89 -5.47 -0.14
C ASP A 157 -14.94 -4.76 0.73
N GLY A 158 -15.14 -5.23 1.96
CA GLY A 158 -16.02 -4.59 2.94
C GLY A 158 -15.51 -3.23 3.41
N MET A 159 -14.18 -3.04 3.51
CA MET A 159 -13.60 -1.71 3.75
C MET A 159 -13.85 -0.79 2.55
N SER A 160 -13.62 -1.28 1.33
CA SER A 160 -13.87 -0.53 0.09
C SER A 160 -15.34 -0.13 -0.05
N GLU A 161 -16.27 -1.02 0.26
CA GLU A 161 -17.71 -0.70 0.29
C GLU A 161 -18.04 0.39 1.30
N SER A 162 -17.43 0.35 2.49
CA SER A 162 -17.67 1.35 3.56
C SER A 162 -17.25 2.77 3.17
N ILE A 163 -16.28 2.90 2.26
CA ILE A 163 -15.79 4.17 1.75
C ILE A 163 -16.28 4.49 0.32
N GLY A 164 -17.23 3.72 -0.21
CA GLY A 164 -17.82 3.96 -1.54
C GLY A 164 -16.91 3.62 -2.73
N ARG A 165 -15.98 2.66 -2.59
CA ARG A 165 -15.00 2.24 -3.61
C ARG A 165 -15.08 0.76 -4.00
N LEU A 166 -16.24 0.13 -3.79
CA LEU A 166 -16.43 -1.28 -4.08
C LEU A 166 -16.29 -1.62 -5.58
N ASP A 167 -16.67 -0.70 -6.45
CA ASP A 167 -16.54 -0.79 -7.90
C ASP A 167 -15.07 -0.92 -8.33
N MET A 168 -14.20 -0.05 -7.80
CA MET A 168 -12.76 -0.09 -8.04
C MET A 168 -12.13 -1.39 -7.51
N TYR A 169 -12.57 -1.85 -6.34
CA TYR A 169 -12.18 -3.16 -5.82
C TYR A 169 -12.59 -4.33 -6.73
N LYS A 170 -13.83 -4.33 -7.22
CA LYS A 170 -14.37 -5.41 -8.07
C LYS A 170 -13.78 -5.43 -9.48
N THR A 171 -13.21 -4.32 -9.93
CA THR A 171 -12.67 -4.15 -11.28
C THR A 171 -11.14 -4.09 -11.26
N VAL A 172 -10.60 -2.88 -11.11
CA VAL A 172 -9.17 -2.54 -11.19
C VAL A 172 -8.33 -3.39 -10.25
N TYR A 173 -8.73 -3.49 -8.98
CA TYR A 173 -7.94 -4.23 -7.99
C TYR A 173 -7.83 -5.72 -8.34
N LYS A 174 -8.89 -6.34 -8.89
CA LYS A 174 -8.83 -7.75 -9.33
C LYS A 174 -7.90 -7.95 -10.52
N LEU A 175 -7.81 -6.98 -11.43
CA LEU A 175 -6.84 -7.00 -12.52
C LEU A 175 -5.41 -6.82 -12.00
N GLN A 176 -5.19 -5.93 -11.04
CA GLN A 176 -3.88 -5.78 -10.41
C GLN A 176 -3.44 -7.04 -9.66
N CYS A 177 -4.34 -7.66 -8.88
CA CYS A 177 -4.10 -8.97 -8.26
C CYS A 177 -3.70 -10.04 -9.28
N THR A 178 -4.32 -10.02 -10.46
CA THR A 178 -4.05 -10.97 -11.54
C THR A 178 -2.59 -10.90 -11.99
N LEU A 179 -2.08 -9.67 -12.15
CA LEU A 179 -0.69 -9.42 -12.50
C LEU A 179 0.28 -9.76 -11.37
N SER A 180 -0.01 -9.35 -10.13
CA SER A 180 0.88 -9.61 -8.99
C SER A 180 0.97 -11.09 -8.57
N HIS A 181 -0.05 -11.90 -8.84
CA HIS A 181 -0.08 -13.33 -8.48
C HIS A 181 0.35 -14.25 -9.62
N THR A 182 0.88 -13.71 -10.73
CA THR A 182 1.37 -14.46 -11.89
C THR A 182 0.36 -15.52 -12.36
N ASN A 183 -0.92 -15.15 -12.44
CA ASN A 183 -1.93 -16.09 -12.91
C ASN A 183 -1.89 -16.23 -14.44
N ALA A 184 -2.54 -17.25 -15.00
CA ALA A 184 -2.51 -17.50 -16.46
C ALA A 184 -2.96 -16.29 -17.30
N ARG A 185 -3.88 -15.47 -16.79
CA ARG A 185 -4.35 -14.26 -17.48
C ARG A 185 -3.26 -13.18 -17.58
N SER A 186 -2.34 -13.10 -16.62
CA SER A 186 -1.20 -12.17 -16.69
C SER A 186 -0.27 -12.43 -17.86
N MET A 187 -0.27 -13.65 -18.43
CA MET A 187 0.52 -13.98 -19.64
C MET A 187 0.13 -13.09 -20.83
N ASN A 188 -1.12 -12.63 -20.91
CA ASN A 188 -1.60 -11.79 -22.00
C ASN A 188 -0.89 -10.42 -22.05
N GLU A 189 -0.32 -9.96 -20.92
CA GLU A 189 0.42 -8.69 -20.88
C GLU A 189 1.87 -8.85 -21.35
N TYR A 190 2.40 -10.09 -21.36
CA TYR A 190 3.80 -10.39 -21.69
C TYR A 190 3.97 -11.23 -22.96
N MET A 191 2.90 -11.82 -23.49
CA MET A 191 2.97 -12.73 -24.63
C MET A 191 1.96 -12.35 -25.69
N SER A 192 2.42 -12.30 -26.95
CA SER A 192 1.57 -12.17 -28.11
C SER A 192 1.70 -13.43 -28.96
N VAL A 193 0.57 -14.06 -29.30
CA VAL A 193 0.54 -15.27 -30.11
C VAL A 193 -0.07 -14.93 -31.46
N THR A 194 0.66 -15.21 -32.53
CA THR A 194 0.19 -15.12 -33.92
C THR A 194 0.08 -16.54 -34.50
N GLU A 195 -0.33 -16.66 -35.77
CA GLU A 195 -0.38 -17.96 -36.45
C GLU A 195 1.01 -18.62 -36.60
N GLU A 196 2.08 -17.81 -36.66
CA GLU A 196 3.44 -18.28 -36.99
C GLU A 196 4.41 -18.20 -35.81
N GLU A 197 4.16 -17.33 -34.83
CA GLU A 197 5.12 -17.06 -33.75
C GLU A 197 4.48 -16.74 -32.40
N THR A 198 5.24 -17.02 -31.35
CA THR A 198 5.00 -16.53 -29.99
C THR A 198 6.04 -15.48 -29.65
N ILE A 199 5.59 -14.25 -29.43
CA ILE A 199 6.44 -13.10 -29.09
C ILE A 199 6.39 -12.89 -27.58
N LEU A 200 7.57 -12.76 -26.96
CA LEU A 200 7.71 -12.38 -25.56
C LEU A 200 8.01 -10.87 -25.45
N ASN A 201 7.10 -10.12 -24.85
CA ASN A 201 7.18 -8.68 -24.65
C ASN A 201 7.88 -8.37 -23.32
N ILE A 202 9.21 -8.25 -23.35
CA ILE A 202 10.04 -7.92 -22.16
C ILE A 202 10.48 -6.45 -22.10
N GLY A 203 10.27 -5.71 -23.19
CA GLY A 203 10.67 -4.31 -23.30
C GLY A 203 9.56 -3.35 -22.85
N PRO A 204 9.82 -2.04 -22.89
CA PRO A 204 8.81 -1.02 -22.61
C PRO A 204 7.52 -1.23 -23.42
N ASN A 205 6.40 -1.33 -22.70
CA ASN A 205 5.04 -1.38 -23.23
C ASN A 205 4.17 -0.25 -22.63
N TRP A 206 3.42 0.44 -23.49
CA TRP A 206 2.60 1.59 -23.11
C TRP A 206 1.14 1.21 -22.81
N ASP A 207 0.75 -0.04 -23.00
CA ASP A 207 -0.65 -0.50 -22.94
C ASP A 207 -1.31 -0.21 -21.60
N LEU A 208 -0.63 -0.52 -20.49
CA LEU A 208 -1.17 -0.26 -19.15
C LEU A 208 -0.83 1.12 -18.59
N VAL A 209 0.05 1.89 -19.23
CA VAL A 209 0.50 3.19 -18.71
C VAL A 209 -0.66 4.14 -18.46
N LYS A 210 -1.61 4.21 -19.40
CA LYS A 210 -2.81 5.05 -19.27
C LYS A 210 -3.63 4.67 -18.04
N ASN A 211 -3.98 3.40 -17.91
CA ASN A 211 -4.79 2.90 -16.80
C ASN A 211 -4.08 3.15 -15.47
N THR A 212 -2.78 2.84 -15.41
CA THR A 212 -1.96 3.07 -14.22
C THR A 212 -1.97 4.52 -13.79
N LEU A 213 -1.75 5.47 -14.71
CA LEU A 213 -1.71 6.89 -14.37
C LEU A 213 -3.07 7.43 -13.88
N VAL A 214 -4.18 6.93 -14.41
CA VAL A 214 -5.53 7.32 -13.94
C VAL A 214 -5.78 6.80 -12.52
N ILE A 215 -5.47 5.53 -12.27
CA ILE A 215 -5.68 4.88 -10.98
C ILE A 215 -4.77 5.46 -9.91
N ALA A 216 -3.50 5.68 -10.26
CA ALA A 216 -2.53 6.26 -9.35
C ALA A 216 -2.96 7.67 -8.95
N PHE A 217 -3.40 8.49 -9.91
CA PHE A 217 -3.92 9.83 -9.64
C PHE A 217 -5.11 9.78 -8.69
N ASP A 218 -6.12 8.95 -8.98
CA ASP A 218 -7.33 8.83 -8.15
C ASP A 218 -7.00 8.44 -6.70
N CYS A 219 -6.22 7.37 -6.51
CA CYS A 219 -5.84 6.91 -5.17
C CYS A 219 -4.99 7.95 -4.43
N PHE A 220 -4.00 8.55 -5.10
CA PHE A 220 -3.12 9.54 -4.49
C PHE A 220 -3.87 10.82 -4.11
N PHE A 221 -4.77 11.27 -4.98
CA PHE A 221 -5.61 12.43 -4.76
C PHE A 221 -6.51 12.21 -3.54
N HIS A 222 -7.15 11.04 -3.40
CA HIS A 222 -7.97 10.75 -2.23
C HIS A 222 -7.19 10.74 -0.92
N ILE A 223 -6.00 10.13 -0.89
CA ILE A 223 -5.13 10.19 0.30
C ILE A 223 -4.74 11.64 0.60
N THR A 224 -4.46 12.44 -0.43
CA THR A 224 -4.16 13.86 -0.30
C THR A 224 -5.35 14.65 0.24
N GLN A 225 -6.58 14.32 -0.15
CA GLN A 225 -7.79 14.95 0.39
C GLN A 225 -7.97 14.65 1.87
N GLU A 226 -7.73 13.40 2.30
CA GLU A 226 -7.74 13.06 3.73
C GLU A 226 -6.68 13.84 4.51
N ALA A 227 -5.46 13.94 3.96
CA ALA A 227 -4.40 14.75 4.54
C ALA A 227 -4.78 16.23 4.61
N ASN A 228 -5.37 16.78 3.54
CA ASN A 228 -5.86 18.15 3.53
C ASN A 228 -6.93 18.39 4.60
N ASN A 229 -7.92 17.50 4.72
CA ASN A 229 -8.96 17.61 5.74
C ASN A 229 -8.38 17.58 7.15
N LYS A 230 -7.31 16.79 7.36
CA LYS A 230 -6.65 16.65 8.67
C LYS A 230 -5.72 17.82 9.01
N PHE A 231 -5.01 18.37 8.03
CA PHE A 231 -3.95 19.37 8.23
C PHE A 231 -4.34 20.79 7.81
N GLY A 232 -5.46 20.97 7.10
CA GLY A 232 -5.92 22.27 6.62
C GLY A 232 -5.03 22.86 5.52
N TRP A 233 -4.56 22.04 4.58
CA TRP A 233 -3.78 22.50 3.42
C TRP A 233 -4.65 23.32 2.45
N ALA A 234 -4.77 24.63 2.71
CA ALA A 234 -5.42 25.57 1.79
C ALA A 234 -4.79 25.58 0.39
#